data_AF-W6M768-F1
#
_entry.id   AF-W6M768-F1
#
_cell.length_a   1.000
_cell.length_b   1.000
_cell.length_c   1.000
_cell.angle_alpha   90.00
_cell.angle_beta   90.00
_cell.angle_gamma   90.00
#
_symmetry.space_group_name_H-M   'P 1'
#
loop_
_entity.id
_entity.type
_entity.pdbx_description
1 polymer ?
#
loop_
_entity_poly.entity_id
_entity_poly.type
_entity_poly.pdbx_seq_one_letter_code
_entity_poly.pdbx_strand_id
1 'polypeptide(L)'
;MPDAATATLEIPQTVLDAAQMNAHELRRELALTLYAQHRLSLGKARELAGLSLWEFRQWLATRRIETHYDETDLQDDLTTLRALGRLP
;
A
#
# COMPACT_ATOMS: atom_id res chain seq x y z
N MET A 1 8.67 15.99 -14.25
CA MET A 1 8.57 15.64 -12.82
C MET A 1 9.59 14.54 -12.57
N PRO A 2 10.76 14.82 -11.98
CA PRO A 2 11.73 13.79 -11.66
C PRO A 2 11.42 13.28 -10.25
N ASP A 3 10.63 12.22 -10.13
CA ASP A 3 10.64 11.39 -8.92
C ASP A 3 10.03 10.02 -9.23
N ALA A 4 10.66 9.30 -10.16
CA ALA A 4 10.56 7.85 -10.23
C ALA A 4 11.85 7.27 -9.64
N ALA A 5 12.21 7.72 -8.44
CA ALA A 5 13.32 7.14 -7.70
C ALA A 5 12.91 5.73 -7.24
N THR A 6 13.38 4.72 -7.95
CA THR A 6 13.14 3.31 -7.58
C THR A 6 14.05 2.95 -6.41
N ALA A 7 13.46 2.61 -5.26
CA ALA A 7 14.18 2.00 -4.16
C ALA A 7 14.22 0.48 -4.34
N THR A 8 15.41 -0.12 -4.24
CA THR A 8 15.59 -1.58 -4.29
C THR A 8 15.72 -2.12 -2.87
N LEU A 9 14.89 -3.12 -2.54
CA LEU A 9 14.95 -3.86 -1.29
C LEU A 9 15.43 -5.28 -1.57
N GLU A 10 16.60 -5.65 -1.05
CA GLU A 10 17.15 -6.99 -1.17
C GLU A 10 16.67 -7.84 0.01
N ILE A 11 16.11 -9.01 -0.30
CA ILE A 11 15.59 -9.95 0.69
C ILE A 11 16.24 -11.30 0.42
N PRO A 12 16.95 -11.89 1.41
CA PRO A 12 17.54 -13.20 1.24
C PRO A 12 16.49 -14.24 0.89
N GLN A 13 16.78 -15.09 -0.08
CA GLN A 13 15.82 -16.11 -0.53
C GLN A 13 15.45 -17.09 0.59
N THR A 14 16.39 -17.36 1.51
CA THR A 14 16.16 -18.17 2.71
C THR A 14 15.05 -17.61 3.61
N VAL A 15 14.87 -16.28 3.66
CA VAL A 15 13.79 -15.64 4.43
C VAL A 15 12.45 -15.82 3.73
N LEU A 16 12.41 -15.66 2.39
CA LEU A 16 11.21 -15.91 1.59
C LEU A 16 10.77 -17.39 1.68
N ASP A 17 11.73 -18.31 1.60
CA ASP A 17 11.50 -19.75 1.71
C ASP A 17 10.98 -20.10 3.12
N ALA A 18 11.57 -19.53 4.17
CA ALA A 18 11.12 -19.73 5.55
C ALA A 18 9.72 -19.14 5.80
N ALA A 19 9.39 -18.02 5.16
CA ALA A 19 8.07 -17.44 5.21
C ALA A 19 7.04 -18.20 4.35
N GLN A 20 7.48 -19.12 3.49
CA GLN A 20 6.67 -19.79 2.47
C GLN A 20 5.93 -18.79 1.57
N MET A 21 6.60 -17.68 1.22
CA MET A 21 6.02 -16.60 0.42
C MET A 21 6.92 -16.26 -0.76
N ASN A 22 6.31 -15.91 -1.88
CA ASN A 22 7.04 -15.30 -2.99
C ASN A 22 7.13 -13.77 -2.86
N ALA A 23 7.97 -13.15 -3.69
CA ALA A 23 8.18 -11.70 -3.64
C ALA A 23 6.90 -10.88 -3.88
N HIS A 24 5.97 -11.36 -4.71
CA HIS A 24 4.70 -10.68 -4.96
C HIS A 24 3.79 -10.72 -3.72
N GLU A 25 3.74 -11.86 -3.04
CA GLU A 25 2.98 -12.02 -1.80
C GLU A 25 3.55 -11.17 -0.68
N LEU A 26 4.87 -11.12 -0.55
CA LEU A 26 5.52 -10.27 0.43
C LEU A 26 5.30 -8.78 0.15
N ARG A 27 5.37 -8.36 -1.12
CA ARG A 27 5.07 -6.98 -1.52
C ARG A 27 3.62 -6.60 -1.18
N ARG A 28 2.67 -7.51 -1.43
CA ARG A 28 1.27 -7.31 -1.05
C ARG A 28 1.11 -7.21 0.47
N GLU A 29 1.78 -8.08 1.23
CA GLU A 29 1.73 -8.06 2.69
C GLU A 29 2.31 -6.76 3.26
N LEU A 30 3.42 -6.29 2.69
CA LEU A 30 4.03 -5.01 3.05
C LEU A 30 3.05 -3.85 2.80
N ALA A 31 2.38 -3.85 1.64
CA ALA A 31 1.38 -2.83 1.33
C ALA A 31 0.19 -2.83 2.30
N LEU A 32 -0.34 -4.02 2.64
CA LEU A 32 -1.43 -4.17 3.60
C LEU A 32 -1.01 -3.71 5.00
N THR A 33 0.20 -4.09 5.43
CA THR A 33 0.75 -3.73 6.73
C THR A 33 0.96 -2.22 6.85
N LEU A 34 1.54 -1.60 5.83
CA LEU A 34 1.76 -0.15 5.81
C LEU A 34 0.44 0.63 5.77
N TYR A 35 -0.59 0.11 5.09
CA TYR A 35 -1.94 0.68 5.14
C TYR A 35 -2.55 0.56 6.54
N ALA A 36 -2.50 -0.63 7.15
CA ALA A 36 -3.03 -0.87 8.49
C ALA A 36 -2.34 -0.03 9.58
N GLN A 37 -1.09 0.39 9.35
CA GLN A 37 -0.35 1.30 10.23
C GLN A 37 -0.58 2.79 9.92
N HIS A 38 -1.50 3.15 9.02
CA HIS A 38 -1.73 4.50 8.51
C HIS A 38 -0.45 5.18 7.95
N ARG A 39 0.50 4.37 7.45
CA ARG A 39 1.76 4.86 6.85
C ARG A 39 1.61 5.13 5.36
N LEU A 40 0.68 4.44 4.71
CA LEU A 40 0.33 4.63 3.31
C LEU A 40 -1.17 4.84 3.16
N SER A 41 -1.56 5.86 2.41
CA SER A 41 -2.93 6.00 1.88
C SER A 41 -3.32 4.79 1.05
N LEU A 42 -4.63 4.52 0.92
CA LEU A 42 -5.18 3.44 0.09
C LEU A 42 -4.62 3.46 -1.34
N GLY A 43 -4.46 4.64 -1.95
CA GLY A 43 -3.94 4.81 -3.30
C GLY A 43 -2.49 4.33 -3.46
N LYS A 44 -1.60 4.76 -2.56
CA LYS A 44 -0.18 4.36 -2.56
C LYS A 44 -0.01 2.89 -2.16
N ALA A 45 -0.81 2.39 -1.23
CA ALA A 45 -0.76 0.99 -0.81
C ALA A 45 -1.20 0.03 -1.94
N ARG A 46 -2.30 0.31 -2.66
CA ARG A 46 -2.70 -0.52 -3.80
C ARG A 46 -1.68 -0.48 -4.95
N GLU A 47 -1.05 0.68 -5.16
CA GLU A 47 0.00 0.85 -6.16
C GLU A 47 1.24 0.00 -5.82
N LEU A 48 1.67 0.03 -4.56
CA LEU A 48 2.74 -0.84 -4.06
C LEU A 48 2.40 -2.32 -4.23
N ALA A 49 1.16 -2.72 -3.90
CA ALA A 49 0.70 -4.09 -4.07
C ALA A 49 0.57 -4.50 -5.55
N GLY A 50 0.49 -3.53 -6.48
CA GLY A 50 0.18 -3.75 -7.89
C GLY A 50 -1.20 -4.34 -8.10
N LEU A 51 -2.16 -3.98 -7.25
CA LEU A 51 -3.53 -4.47 -7.28
C LEU A 51 -4.50 -3.37 -7.72
N SER A 52 -5.61 -3.77 -8.31
CA SER A 52 -6.75 -2.88 -8.50
C SER A 52 -7.33 -2.47 -7.13
N LEU A 53 -8.08 -1.37 -7.12
CA LEU A 53 -8.77 -0.90 -5.91
C LEU A 53 -9.70 -1.98 -5.33
N TRP A 54 -10.39 -2.72 -6.19
CA TRP A 54 -11.34 -3.75 -5.78
C TRP A 54 -10.63 -4.97 -5.18
N GLU A 55 -9.56 -5.45 -5.80
CA GLU A 55 -8.74 -6.54 -5.25
C GLU A 55 -8.11 -6.15 -3.92
N PHE A 56 -7.59 -4.92 -3.80
CA PHE A 56 -7.00 -4.46 -2.55
C PHE A 56 -8.03 -4.43 -1.41
N ARG A 57 -9.26 -3.99 -1.68
CA ARG A 57 -10.36 -4.03 -0.71
C ARG A 57 -10.75 -5.47 -0.32
N GLN A 58 -10.73 -6.42 -1.24
CA GLN A 58 -10.95 -7.83 -0.89
C GLN A 58 -9.86 -8.36 0.05
N TRP A 59 -8.60 -7.97 -0.15
CA TRP A 59 -7.50 -8.37 0.74
C TRP A 59 -7.64 -7.77 2.14
N LEU A 60 -8.03 -6.50 2.24
CA LEU A 60 -8.34 -5.86 3.53
C LEU A 60 -9.47 -6.59 4.27
N ALA A 61 -10.56 -6.90 3.56
CA ALA A 61 -11.68 -7.66 4.12
C ALA A 61 -11.27 -9.06 4.59
N THR A 62 -10.43 -9.75 3.81
CA THR A 62 -9.93 -11.10 4.15
C THR A 62 -9.07 -11.07 5.41
N ARG A 63 -8.24 -10.03 5.57
CA ARG A 63 -7.38 -9.85 6.74
C ARG A 63 -8.09 -9.22 7.95
N ARG A 64 -9.38 -8.89 7.84
CA ARG A 64 -10.15 -8.11 8.83
C ARG A 64 -9.42 -6.82 9.23
N ILE A 65 -8.67 -6.24 8.30
CA ILE A 65 -8.12 -4.90 8.49
C ILE A 65 -9.34 -3.99 8.33
N GLU A 66 -9.81 -3.48 9.46
CA GLU A 66 -10.93 -2.55 9.48
C GLU A 66 -10.58 -1.41 8.52
N THR A 67 -11.42 -1.24 7.51
CA THR A 67 -11.38 -0.09 6.61
C THR A 67 -11.81 1.12 7.43
N HIS A 68 -10.96 1.55 8.37
CA HIS A 68 -11.03 2.83 9.04
C HIS A 68 -10.64 3.89 8.01
N TYR A 69 -11.42 4.02 6.94
CA TYR A 69 -11.40 5.22 6.12
C TYR A 69 -12.10 6.30 6.95
N ASP A 70 -11.37 6.80 7.94
CA ASP A 70 -11.83 7.85 8.83
C ASP A 70 -11.60 9.23 8.18
N GLU A 71 -12.14 10.30 8.75
CA GLU A 71 -12.00 11.66 8.20
C GLU A 71 -10.53 12.09 7.99
N THR A 72 -9.61 11.49 8.74
CA THR A 72 -8.17 11.73 8.64
C THR A 72 -7.58 11.17 7.34
N ASP A 73 -8.03 9.99 6.89
CA ASP A 73 -7.61 9.40 5.61
C ASP A 73 -8.12 10.24 4.42
N LEU A 74 -9.32 10.82 4.54
CA LEU A 74 -9.85 11.78 3.56
C LEU A 74 -9.00 13.06 3.54
N GLN A 75 -8.59 13.58 4.70
CA GLN A 75 -7.74 14.77 4.78
C GLN A 75 -6.34 14.56 4.19
N ASP A 76 -5.75 13.39 4.38
CA ASP A 76 -4.45 13.04 3.79
C ASP A 76 -4.55 12.80 2.27
N ASP A 77 -5.66 12.23 1.80
CA ASP A 77 -5.96 12.13 0.36
C ASP A 77 -6.19 13.53 -0.24
N LEU A 78 -6.93 14.42 0.42
CA LEU A 78 -7.10 15.82 -0.01
C LEU A 78 -5.76 16.57 -0.05
N THR A 79 -4.90 16.34 0.94
CA THR A 79 -3.57 16.96 1.00
C THR A 79 -2.67 16.43 -0.12
N THR A 80 -2.71 15.12 -0.37
CA THR A 80 -2.01 14.49 -1.50
C THR A 80 -2.52 15.00 -2.85
N LEU A 81 -3.84 15.14 -3.01
CA LEU A 81 -4.46 15.62 -4.24
C LEU A 81 -4.21 17.12 -4.50
N ARG A 82 -4.14 17.95 -3.44
CA ARG A 82 -3.69 19.35 -3.52
C ARG A 82 -2.23 19.44 -3.92
N ALA A 83 -1.36 18.63 -3.32
CA ALA A 83 0.06 18.58 -3.68
C ALA A 83 0.28 18.14 -5.14
N LEU A 84 -0.59 17.28 -5.67
CA LEU A 84 -0.59 16.83 -7.06
C LEU A 84 -1.32 17.80 -8.02
N GLY A 85 -1.88 18.91 -7.53
CA GLY A 85 -2.59 19.91 -8.33
C GLY A 85 -3.90 19.41 -8.96
N ARG A 86 -4.51 18.35 -8.41
CA ARG A 86 -5.73 17.71 -8.93
C ARG A 86 -7.01 18.12 -8.22
N LEU A 87 -6.90 18.98 -7.21
CA LEU A 87 -8.01 19.67 -6.57
C LEU A 87 -7.77 21.19 -6.66
N PRO A 88 -8.79 21.99 -7.05
CA PRO A 88 -8.70 23.44 -7.09
C PRO A 88 -8.56 24.07 -5.70
#